data_AF-C8N728-F1
#
_entry.id   AF-C8N728-F1
#
_cell.length_a   1.000
_cell.length_b   1.000
_cell.length_c   1.000
_cell.angle_alpha   90.00
_cell.angle_beta   90.00
_cell.angle_gamma   90.00
#
_symmetry.space_group_name_H-M   'P 1'
#
loop_
_entity.id
_entity.type
_entity.pdbx_description
1 polymer ?
#
loop_
_entity_poly.entity_id
_entity_poly.type
_entity_poly.pdbx_seq_one_letter_code
_entity_poly.pdbx_strand_id
1 'polypeptide(L)'
;MRQLDEQPEQGGDEPVAEVAGGEELSGQGVSLYDVCFWEFFMKLVLASSSPFRAAILRNLALPFAAVSPEVDEARLPGEAPQALVERLAVAKARAVAADAESFVIGSDQVATLDGDVLGKPHTVENAVAQLSRFSGREVQFLTGLCLRRGDVVFSCVEPFVVRFRPLTEAEIRAYVALESPLQCAGSFKSEGLGILLFDALVGRDPNALVGLPLIALRELFEQHGVALFAEIERAAQAD
;
A
#
# COMPACT_ATOMS: atom_id res chain seq x y z
N MET A 1 6.36 31.23 65.55
CA MET A 1 5.52 30.84 66.69
C MET A 1 4.65 29.67 66.24
N ARG A 2 5.01 28.47 66.71
CA ARG A 2 4.33 27.13 66.68
C ARG A 2 4.13 26.48 65.30
N GLN A 3 4.84 25.39 64.93
CA GLN A 3 4.87 23.97 65.41
C GLN A 3 3.59 23.17 65.06
N LEU A 4 3.71 22.16 64.18
CA LEU A 4 3.65 20.68 64.41
C LEU A 4 2.19 20.17 64.29
N ASP A 5 1.78 19.01 63.78
CA ASP A 5 2.31 17.71 63.31
C ASP A 5 1.31 17.24 62.20
N GLU A 6 1.54 16.27 61.29
CA GLU A 6 1.59 14.82 61.51
C GLU A 6 2.09 14.11 60.21
N GLN A 7 2.90 13.06 60.39
CA GLN A 7 3.17 11.96 59.44
C GLN A 7 2.42 10.70 59.94
N PRO A 8 2.51 9.51 59.30
CA PRO A 8 2.49 9.13 57.87
C PRO A 8 1.45 8.01 57.61
N GLU A 9 1.15 7.65 56.35
CA GLU A 9 0.61 6.30 56.05
C GLU A 9 1.52 5.55 55.08
N GLN A 10 1.85 4.33 55.54
CA GLN A 10 2.59 3.28 54.85
C GLN A 10 1.61 2.38 54.09
N GLY A 11 2.07 1.82 52.98
CA GLY A 11 1.45 0.72 52.25
C GLY A 11 2.12 0.67 50.88
N GLY A 12 3.16 -0.13 50.68
CA GLY A 12 3.10 -1.58 50.62
C GLY A 12 3.77 -1.96 49.30
N ASP A 13 5.09 -2.10 49.37
CA ASP A 13 5.97 -2.44 48.25
C ASP A 13 5.91 -3.97 48.07
N GLU A 14 5.38 -4.43 46.94
CA GLU A 14 5.44 -5.83 46.50
C GLU A 14 5.90 -5.89 45.03
N PRO A 15 6.56 -7.00 44.63
CA PRO A 15 7.92 -6.93 44.13
C PRO A 15 8.05 -6.77 42.62
N VAL A 16 9.18 -6.18 42.26
CA VAL A 16 9.73 -6.13 40.89
C VAL A 16 10.06 -7.55 40.44
N ALA A 17 9.28 -8.09 39.49
CA ALA A 17 9.66 -9.30 38.78
C ALA A 17 10.50 -8.92 37.56
N GLU A 18 11.81 -9.13 37.67
CA GLU A 18 12.71 -9.34 36.54
C GLU A 18 12.12 -10.40 35.60
N VAL A 19 12.02 -10.07 34.31
CA VAL A 19 11.86 -11.08 33.26
C VAL A 19 13.12 -11.03 32.39
N ALA A 20 14.07 -11.90 32.74
CA ALA A 20 15.13 -12.32 31.85
C ALA A 20 14.68 -13.59 31.11
N GLY A 21 15.07 -13.71 29.85
CA GLY A 21 15.06 -14.98 29.11
C GLY A 21 14.05 -15.00 27.98
N GLY A 22 14.56 -14.90 26.75
CA GLY A 22 13.79 -15.21 25.56
C GLY A 22 13.59 -16.71 25.41
N GLU A 23 12.49 -17.07 24.74
CA GLU A 23 12.39 -18.29 23.96
C GLU A 23 11.74 -17.93 22.61
N GLU A 24 12.55 -18.01 21.56
CA GLU A 24 12.11 -18.24 20.19
C GLU A 24 11.31 -19.54 20.17
N LEU A 25 10.01 -19.46 19.88
CA LEU A 25 9.20 -20.63 19.55
C LEU A 25 8.35 -20.34 18.30
N SER A 26 8.81 -20.93 17.20
CA SER A 26 8.10 -21.12 15.95
C SER A 26 6.80 -21.91 16.17
N GLY A 27 5.67 -21.27 15.89
CA GLY A 27 4.35 -21.90 15.85
C GLY A 27 3.27 -20.83 15.76
N GLN A 28 2.59 -20.73 14.62
CA GLN A 28 1.50 -19.79 14.40
C GLN A 28 0.32 -20.15 15.31
N GLY A 29 0.30 -19.60 16.53
CA GLY A 29 -0.85 -19.61 17.43
C GLY A 29 -1.73 -18.39 17.14
N VAL A 30 -2.95 -18.62 16.69
CA VAL A 30 -3.98 -17.58 16.59
C VAL A 30 -4.40 -17.21 18.01
N SER A 31 -4.23 -15.96 18.42
CA SER A 31 -4.61 -15.50 19.77
C SER A 31 -6.13 -15.58 19.95
N LEU A 32 -6.63 -15.78 21.17
CA LEU A 32 -8.05 -15.61 21.49
C LEU A 32 -8.56 -14.19 21.12
N TYR A 33 -7.68 -13.19 21.16
CA TYR A 33 -7.97 -11.87 20.61
C TYR A 33 -8.12 -11.90 19.10
N ASP A 34 -7.26 -12.61 18.37
CA ASP A 34 -7.39 -12.76 16.91
C ASP A 34 -8.70 -13.49 16.56
N VAL A 35 -9.07 -14.53 17.30
CA VAL A 35 -10.34 -15.26 17.09
C VAL A 35 -11.55 -14.35 17.36
N CYS A 36 -11.61 -13.68 18.50
CA CYS A 36 -12.74 -12.79 18.84
C CYS A 36 -12.81 -11.55 17.95
N PHE A 37 -11.67 -10.99 17.54
CA PHE A 37 -11.61 -9.82 16.67
C PHE A 37 -12.26 -10.11 15.32
N TRP A 38 -11.98 -11.28 14.72
CA TRP A 38 -12.56 -11.62 13.43
C TRP A 38 -13.93 -12.30 13.49
N GLU A 39 -14.41 -12.72 14.67
CA GLU A 39 -15.80 -13.21 14.82
C GLU A 39 -16.84 -12.10 14.67
N PHE A 40 -16.45 -10.83 14.83
CA PHE A 40 -17.35 -9.67 14.72
C PHE A 40 -17.04 -8.75 13.52
N PHE A 41 -15.87 -8.87 12.91
CA PHE A 41 -15.44 -8.00 11.82
C PHE A 41 -15.21 -8.72 10.51
N MET A 42 -15.45 -8.01 9.41
CA MET A 42 -15.04 -8.41 8.08
C MET A 42 -13.52 -8.68 8.07
N LYS A 43 -13.14 -9.93 7.77
CA LYS A 43 -11.74 -10.32 7.60
C LYS A 43 -11.16 -9.69 6.35
N LEU A 44 -10.24 -8.74 6.53
CA LEU A 44 -9.60 -8.01 5.45
C LEU A 44 -8.09 -8.29 5.44
N VAL A 45 -7.58 -8.68 4.27
CA VAL A 45 -6.16 -8.97 4.05
C VAL A 45 -5.65 -8.15 2.88
N LEU A 46 -4.54 -7.45 3.08
CA LEU A 46 -3.78 -6.81 2.01
C LEU A 46 -2.64 -7.73 1.59
N ALA A 47 -2.75 -8.32 0.40
CA ALA A 47 -1.71 -9.15 -0.22
C ALA A 47 -0.61 -8.27 -0.84
N SER A 48 0.14 -7.55 0.00
CA SER A 48 1.21 -6.65 -0.43
C SER A 48 2.19 -6.37 0.71
N SER A 49 3.49 -6.35 0.38
CA SER A 49 4.57 -5.85 1.25
C SER A 49 4.80 -4.34 1.16
N SER A 50 4.09 -3.64 0.24
CA SER A 50 4.25 -2.19 0.06
C SER A 50 3.74 -1.40 1.28
N PRO A 51 4.59 -0.61 1.96
CA PRO A 51 4.17 0.23 3.08
C PRO A 51 3.21 1.34 2.64
N PHE A 52 3.32 1.81 1.39
CA PHE A 52 2.45 2.84 0.83
C PHE A 52 1.02 2.34 0.65
N ARG A 53 0.83 1.13 0.10
CA ARG A 53 -0.52 0.53 -0.03
C ARG A 53 -1.16 0.31 1.33
N ALA A 54 -0.38 -0.14 2.31
CA ALA A 54 -0.87 -0.29 3.68
C ALA A 54 -1.27 1.06 4.29
N ALA A 55 -0.49 2.13 4.07
CA ALA A 55 -0.82 3.47 4.54
C ALA A 55 -2.12 4.01 3.92
N ILE A 56 -2.32 3.82 2.61
CA ILE A 56 -3.56 4.19 1.92
C ILE A 56 -4.75 3.42 2.51
N LEU A 57 -4.62 2.10 2.68
CA LEU A 57 -5.72 1.26 3.17
C LEU A 57 -6.14 1.62 4.60
N ARG A 58 -5.19 2.01 5.47
CA ARG A 58 -5.48 2.50 6.83
C ARG A 58 -6.43 3.70 6.85
N ASN A 59 -6.47 4.52 5.79
CA ASN A 59 -7.39 5.65 5.70
C ASN A 59 -8.87 5.23 5.70
N LEU A 60 -9.17 3.95 5.40
CA LEU A 60 -10.53 3.42 5.49
C LEU A 60 -10.96 3.11 6.93
N ALA A 61 -10.07 3.21 7.92
CA ALA A 61 -10.35 2.86 9.31
C ALA A 61 -10.92 1.43 9.51
N LEU A 62 -10.61 0.53 8.57
CA LEU A 62 -10.92 -0.89 8.69
C LEU A 62 -9.68 -1.64 9.20
N PRO A 63 -9.85 -2.57 10.15
CA PRO A 63 -8.75 -3.43 10.53
C PRO A 63 -8.40 -4.40 9.41
N PHE A 64 -7.11 -4.62 9.18
CA PHE A 64 -6.62 -5.56 8.18
C PHE A 64 -5.28 -6.18 8.57
N ALA A 65 -5.01 -7.37 8.05
CA ALA A 65 -3.68 -7.98 8.08
C ALA A 65 -2.95 -7.69 6.75
N ALA A 66 -1.66 -7.39 6.81
CA ALA A 66 -0.82 -7.29 5.61
C ALA A 66 0.03 -8.56 5.47
N VAL A 67 -0.02 -9.19 4.30
CA VAL A 67 0.74 -10.42 4.01
C VAL A 67 1.50 -10.20 2.71
N SER A 68 2.80 -10.49 2.70
CA SER A 68 3.60 -10.45 1.48
C SER A 68 3.28 -11.67 0.62
N PRO A 69 2.75 -11.51 -0.60
CA PRO A 69 2.48 -12.64 -1.48
C PRO A 69 3.77 -13.14 -2.14
N GLU A 70 3.87 -14.45 -2.34
CA GLU A 70 4.94 -15.06 -3.14
C GLU A 70 4.42 -15.30 -4.56
N VAL A 71 4.81 -14.43 -5.51
CA VAL A 71 4.36 -14.47 -6.91
C VAL A 71 5.53 -14.18 -7.83
N ASP A 72 5.58 -14.88 -8.97
CA ASP A 72 6.46 -14.51 -10.08
C ASP A 72 5.90 -13.28 -10.81
N GLU A 73 6.58 -12.14 -10.64
CA GLU A 73 6.22 -10.86 -11.22
C GLU A 73 6.74 -10.67 -12.66
N ALA A 74 7.41 -11.67 -13.24
CA ALA A 74 7.91 -11.59 -14.60
C ALA A 74 6.78 -11.32 -15.60
N ARG A 75 7.04 -10.39 -16.51
CA ARG A 75 6.16 -10.08 -17.63
C ARG A 75 6.20 -11.21 -18.65
N LEU A 76 5.03 -11.67 -19.09
CA LEU A 76 4.94 -12.72 -20.11
C LEU A 76 5.28 -12.16 -21.50
N PRO A 77 5.78 -13.00 -22.44
CA PRO A 77 6.03 -12.56 -23.81
C PRO A 77 4.79 -11.97 -24.48
N GLY A 78 4.91 -10.74 -24.99
CA GLY A 78 3.80 -10.04 -25.66
C GLY A 78 2.70 -9.51 -24.74
N GLU A 79 2.84 -9.63 -23.42
CA GLU A 79 1.82 -9.18 -22.47
C GLU A 79 1.71 -7.65 -22.45
N ALA A 80 0.52 -7.11 -22.68
CA ALA A 80 0.29 -5.68 -22.59
C ALA A 80 0.42 -5.17 -21.15
N PRO A 81 0.88 -3.93 -20.90
CA PRO A 81 1.02 -3.38 -19.54
C PRO A 81 -0.26 -3.47 -18.69
N GLN A 82 -1.43 -3.24 -19.29
CA GLN A 82 -2.72 -3.38 -18.62
C GLN A 82 -2.99 -4.83 -18.19
N ALA A 83 -2.75 -5.79 -19.08
CA ALA A 83 -2.91 -7.22 -18.79
C ALA A 83 -1.93 -7.71 -17.71
N LEU A 84 -0.70 -7.19 -17.73
CA LEU A 84 0.32 -7.49 -16.72
C LEU A 84 -0.15 -7.11 -15.32
N VAL A 85 -0.55 -5.85 -15.10
CA VAL A 85 -0.92 -5.39 -13.76
C VAL A 85 -2.20 -6.03 -13.25
N GLU A 86 -3.16 -6.30 -14.14
CA GLU A 86 -4.38 -7.02 -13.77
C GLU A 86 -4.05 -8.46 -13.35
N ARG A 87 -3.28 -9.20 -14.17
CA ARG A 87 -2.86 -10.55 -13.86
C ARG A 87 -2.09 -10.61 -12.54
N LEU A 88 -1.14 -9.70 -12.32
CA LEU A 88 -0.35 -9.67 -11.10
C LEU A 88 -1.18 -9.31 -9.87
N ALA A 89 -2.11 -8.37 -9.97
CA ALA A 89 -3.04 -8.07 -8.88
C ALA A 89 -3.86 -9.30 -8.48
N VAL A 90 -4.40 -10.05 -9.45
CA VAL A 90 -5.13 -11.29 -9.22
C VAL A 90 -4.24 -12.38 -8.64
N ALA A 91 -3.04 -12.57 -9.19
CA ALA A 91 -2.08 -13.56 -8.71
C ALA A 91 -1.68 -13.32 -7.25
N LYS A 92 -1.43 -12.06 -6.88
CA LYS A 92 -1.11 -11.65 -5.50
C LYS A 92 -2.25 -11.97 -4.53
N ALA A 93 -3.50 -11.63 -4.88
CA ALA A 93 -4.66 -11.95 -4.06
C ALA A 93 -4.89 -13.46 -3.90
N ARG A 94 -4.56 -14.26 -4.92
CA ARG A 94 -4.68 -15.72 -4.90
C ARG A 94 -3.56 -16.42 -4.14
N ALA A 95 -2.35 -15.86 -4.12
CA ALA A 95 -1.20 -16.45 -3.44
C ALA A 95 -1.33 -16.45 -1.92
N VAL A 96 -2.13 -15.54 -1.35
CA VAL A 96 -2.38 -15.49 0.09
C VAL A 96 -3.47 -16.49 0.48
N ALA A 97 -3.09 -17.46 1.31
CA ALA A 97 -4.02 -18.38 1.94
C ALA A 97 -4.95 -17.62 2.89
N ALA A 98 -6.26 -17.75 2.68
CA ALA A 98 -7.29 -17.15 3.51
C ALA A 98 -8.55 -18.02 3.46
N ASP A 99 -9.40 -17.94 4.48
CA ASP A 99 -10.68 -18.65 4.48
C ASP A 99 -11.65 -18.10 3.43
N ALA A 100 -12.77 -18.80 3.22
CA ALA A 100 -13.74 -18.46 2.19
C ALA A 100 -14.46 -17.12 2.45
N GLU A 101 -14.48 -16.64 3.69
CA GLU A 101 -15.17 -15.42 4.10
C GLU A 101 -14.25 -14.18 4.07
N SER A 102 -12.93 -14.40 4.04
CA SER A 102 -11.93 -13.35 4.02
C SER A 102 -11.86 -12.63 2.67
N PHE A 103 -11.82 -11.31 2.74
CA PHE A 103 -11.51 -10.44 1.61
C PHE A 103 -10.01 -10.27 1.48
N VAL A 104 -9.47 -10.58 0.30
CA VAL A 104 -8.05 -10.43 -0.01
C VAL A 104 -7.89 -9.41 -1.14
N ILE A 105 -7.22 -8.30 -0.84
CA ILE A 105 -6.87 -7.24 -1.78
C ILE A 105 -5.51 -7.56 -2.39
N GLY A 106 -5.46 -7.69 -3.71
CA GLY A 106 -4.21 -7.70 -4.48
C GLY A 106 -4.10 -6.44 -5.31
N SER A 107 -2.90 -5.89 -5.44
CA SER A 107 -2.65 -4.76 -6.33
C SER A 107 -1.23 -4.79 -6.90
N ASP A 108 -1.12 -4.36 -8.15
CA ASP A 108 0.13 -4.21 -8.86
C ASP A 108 0.13 -2.92 -9.69
N GLN A 109 1.30 -2.41 -10.05
CA GLN A 109 1.39 -1.14 -10.76
C GLN A 109 2.62 -1.09 -11.66
N VAL A 110 2.44 -0.54 -12.85
CA VAL A 110 3.55 -0.16 -13.74
C VAL A 110 3.38 1.27 -14.23
N ALA A 111 4.51 1.93 -14.47
CA ALA A 111 4.55 3.19 -15.20
C ALA A 111 4.93 2.92 -16.66
N THR A 112 4.39 3.71 -17.58
CA THR A 112 4.61 3.56 -19.02
C THR A 112 4.83 4.91 -19.69
N LEU A 113 5.65 4.91 -20.73
CA LEU A 113 5.83 6.02 -21.66
C LEU A 113 5.62 5.48 -23.08
N ASP A 114 4.66 6.02 -23.82
CA ASP A 114 4.23 5.49 -25.14
C ASP A 114 3.91 3.99 -25.16
N GLY A 115 3.44 3.43 -24.04
CA GLY A 115 3.13 2.01 -23.90
C GLY A 115 4.32 1.13 -23.49
N ASP A 116 5.54 1.66 -23.43
CA ASP A 116 6.71 0.94 -22.91
C ASP A 116 6.76 1.01 -21.39
N VAL A 117 6.88 -0.14 -20.73
CA VAL A 117 7.02 -0.23 -19.27
C VAL A 117 8.34 0.37 -18.82
N LEU A 118 8.26 1.30 -17.87
CA LEU A 118 9.41 1.96 -17.27
C LEU A 118 9.97 1.10 -16.13
N GLY A 119 11.26 0.78 -16.23
CA GLY A 119 12.00 0.12 -15.15
C GLY A 119 12.58 1.11 -14.15
N LYS A 120 13.18 0.55 -13.10
CA LYS A 120 14.00 1.32 -12.15
C LYS A 120 15.28 1.78 -12.85
N PRO A 121 15.74 3.02 -12.63
CA PRO A 121 16.95 3.52 -13.30
C PRO A 121 18.24 2.88 -12.77
N HIS A 122 18.27 2.51 -11.48
CA HIS A 122 19.43 1.97 -10.73
C HIS A 122 20.64 2.91 -10.59
N THR A 123 20.94 3.75 -11.58
CA THR A 123 22.04 4.71 -11.58
C THR A 123 21.53 6.14 -11.76
N VAL A 124 22.34 7.12 -11.35
CA VAL A 124 22.03 8.55 -11.49
C VAL A 124 21.88 8.92 -12.96
N GLU A 125 22.78 8.44 -13.81
CA GLU A 125 22.81 8.74 -15.25
C GLU A 125 21.56 8.19 -15.94
N ASN A 126 21.12 6.98 -15.56
CA ASN A 126 19.88 6.41 -16.07
C ASN A 126 18.66 7.19 -15.57
N ALA A 127 18.67 7.67 -14.33
CA ALA A 127 17.58 8.48 -13.78
C ALA A 127 17.47 9.82 -14.53
N VAL A 128 18.61 10.48 -14.77
CA VAL A 128 18.68 11.71 -15.58
C VAL A 128 18.18 11.43 -17.00
N ALA A 129 18.61 10.34 -17.63
CA ALA A 129 18.18 9.97 -18.98
C ALA A 129 16.67 9.68 -19.05
N GLN A 130 16.11 8.97 -18.06
CA GLN A 130 14.67 8.73 -17.96
C GLN A 130 13.90 10.05 -17.81
N LEU A 131 14.27 10.90 -16.84
CA LEU A 131 13.59 12.17 -16.60
C LEU A 131 13.69 13.13 -17.80
N SER A 132 14.83 13.17 -18.49
CA SER A 132 14.99 13.93 -19.74
C SER A 132 14.03 13.44 -20.83
N ARG A 133 13.74 12.13 -20.89
CA ARG A 133 12.75 11.57 -21.82
C ARG A 133 11.31 11.91 -21.46
N PHE A 134 11.02 12.24 -20.20
CA PHE A 134 9.67 12.61 -19.76
C PHE A 134 9.38 14.11 -19.90
N SER A 135 10.41 14.95 -19.97
CA SER A 135 10.29 16.41 -20.11
C SER A 135 9.25 16.82 -21.16
N GLY A 136 8.20 17.54 -20.73
CA GLY A 136 7.10 18.00 -21.58
C GLY A 136 6.13 16.91 -22.06
N ARG A 137 6.12 15.73 -21.44
CA ARG A 137 5.36 14.55 -21.90
C ARG A 137 4.50 13.95 -20.79
N GLU A 138 3.68 12.98 -21.19
CA GLU A 138 2.80 12.26 -20.29
C GLU A 138 3.38 10.88 -19.94
N VAL A 139 3.46 10.57 -18.65
CA VAL A 139 3.75 9.23 -18.15
C VAL A 139 2.46 8.65 -17.60
N GLN A 140 2.10 7.45 -18.05
CA GLN A 140 0.88 6.78 -17.62
C GLN A 140 1.20 5.66 -16.62
N PHE A 141 0.55 5.71 -15.48
CA PHE A 141 0.52 4.65 -14.48
C PHE A 141 -0.71 3.80 -14.71
N LEU A 142 -0.53 2.50 -14.67
CA LEU A 142 -1.62 1.53 -14.70
C LEU A 142 -1.57 0.76 -13.40
N THR A 143 -2.60 0.88 -12.58
CA THR A 143 -2.68 0.20 -11.29
C THR A 143 -3.74 -0.89 -11.37
N GLY A 144 -3.29 -2.15 -11.41
CA GLY A 144 -4.15 -3.30 -11.28
C GLY A 144 -4.64 -3.43 -9.85
N LEU A 145 -5.93 -3.74 -9.70
CA LEU A 145 -6.58 -3.98 -8.43
C LEU A 145 -7.42 -5.25 -8.53
N CYS A 146 -7.37 -6.06 -7.48
CA CYS A 146 -8.15 -7.27 -7.33
C CYS A 146 -8.73 -7.33 -5.91
N LEU A 147 -9.99 -7.77 -5.80
CA LEU A 147 -10.62 -8.15 -4.54
C LEU A 147 -11.19 -9.57 -4.67
N ARG A 148 -10.64 -10.48 -3.87
CA ARG A 148 -11.05 -11.88 -3.80
C ARG A 148 -11.81 -12.15 -2.51
N ARG A 149 -12.88 -12.95 -2.58
CA ARG A 149 -13.53 -13.60 -1.42
C ARG A 149 -13.84 -15.04 -1.79
N GLY A 150 -13.24 -16.00 -1.08
CA GLY A 150 -13.26 -17.40 -1.51
C GLY A 150 -12.75 -17.56 -2.95
N ASP A 151 -13.57 -18.16 -3.80
CA ASP A 151 -13.29 -18.36 -5.24
C ASP A 151 -13.75 -17.19 -6.13
N VAL A 152 -14.54 -16.25 -5.58
CA VAL A 152 -15.06 -15.10 -6.34
C VAL A 152 -14.00 -14.02 -6.41
N VAL A 153 -13.71 -13.56 -7.62
CA VAL A 153 -12.69 -12.54 -7.90
C VAL A 153 -13.30 -11.46 -8.77
N PHE A 154 -13.14 -10.21 -8.36
CA PHE A 154 -13.32 -9.05 -9.22
C PHE A 154 -12.00 -8.29 -9.34
N SER A 155 -11.69 -7.83 -10.54
CA SER A 155 -10.48 -7.06 -10.85
C SER A 155 -10.76 -5.93 -11.82
N CYS A 156 -9.89 -4.93 -11.79
CA CYS A 156 -9.90 -3.82 -12.72
C CYS A 156 -8.50 -3.21 -12.85
N VAL A 157 -8.33 -2.31 -13.81
CA VAL A 157 -7.12 -1.48 -13.95
C VAL A 157 -7.51 -0.02 -13.95
N GLU A 158 -6.95 0.74 -13.00
CA GLU A 158 -7.17 2.17 -12.87
C GLU A 158 -5.98 2.94 -13.49
N PRO A 159 -6.20 3.71 -14.56
CA PRO A 159 -5.15 4.53 -15.16
C PRO A 159 -4.96 5.85 -14.40
N PHE A 160 -3.73 6.34 -14.37
CA PHE A 160 -3.39 7.68 -13.88
C PHE A 160 -2.32 8.31 -14.77
N VAL A 161 -2.46 9.58 -15.11
CA VAL A 161 -1.52 10.30 -15.98
C VAL A 161 -0.80 11.39 -15.21
N VAL A 162 0.52 11.38 -15.30
CA VAL A 162 1.41 12.45 -14.81
C VAL A 162 1.92 13.22 -16.02
N ARG A 163 1.55 14.50 -16.11
CA ARG A 163 2.05 15.42 -17.14
C ARG A 163 3.28 16.12 -16.61
N PHE A 164 4.40 15.98 -17.30
CA PHE A 164 5.63 16.68 -16.98
C PHE A 164 5.65 18.04 -17.65
N ARG A 165 6.13 19.06 -16.91
CA ARG A 165 6.48 20.34 -17.54
C ARG A 165 7.77 20.17 -18.36
N PRO A 166 8.13 21.15 -19.20
CA PRO A 166 9.48 21.21 -19.74
C PRO A 166 10.50 21.32 -18.59
N LEU A 167 11.45 20.39 -18.56
CA LEU A 167 12.52 20.29 -17.59
C LEU A 167 13.87 20.60 -18.24
N THR A 168 14.69 21.36 -17.53
CA THR A 168 16.10 21.54 -17.87
C THR A 168 16.96 20.44 -17.24
N GLU A 169 18.12 20.15 -17.82
CA GLU A 169 19.06 19.17 -17.25
C GLU A 169 19.50 19.54 -15.83
N ALA A 170 19.65 20.84 -15.55
CA ALA A 170 20.01 21.33 -14.22
C ALA A 170 18.95 20.99 -13.16
N GLU A 171 17.67 21.19 -13.47
CA GLU A 171 16.56 20.82 -12.58
C GLU A 171 16.49 19.31 -12.36
N ILE A 172 16.66 18.52 -13.42
CA ILE A 172 16.66 17.06 -13.37
C ILE A 172 17.78 16.56 -12.44
N ARG A 173 19.01 17.05 -12.63
CA ARG A 173 20.15 16.65 -11.80
C ARG A 173 19.98 17.06 -10.34
N ALA A 174 19.47 18.27 -10.09
CA ALA A 174 19.18 18.74 -8.73
C ALA A 174 18.13 17.84 -8.07
N TYR A 175 17.05 17.50 -8.77
CA TYR A 175 16.03 16.59 -8.29
C TYR A 175 16.60 15.20 -7.95
N VAL A 176 17.35 14.58 -8.87
CA VAL A 176 17.93 13.25 -8.66
C VAL A 176 18.88 13.24 -7.46
N ALA A 177 19.68 14.30 -7.27
CA ALA A 177 20.57 14.43 -6.12
C ALA A 177 19.81 14.56 -4.79
N LEU A 178 18.68 15.29 -4.76
CA LEU A 178 17.90 15.51 -3.55
C LEU A 178 17.00 14.33 -3.18
N GLU A 179 16.35 13.69 -4.16
CA GLU A 179 15.37 12.60 -3.92
C GLU A 179 15.96 11.19 -4.00
N SER A 180 17.10 11.03 -4.67
CA SER A 180 17.72 9.72 -4.95
C SER A 180 16.71 8.65 -5.43
N PRO A 181 15.96 8.89 -6.52
CA PRO A 181 14.84 8.03 -6.95
C PRO A 181 15.30 6.73 -7.64
N LEU A 182 16.47 6.20 -7.28
CA LEU A 182 17.16 5.15 -8.04
C LEU A 182 16.42 3.80 -8.04
N GLN A 183 15.50 3.61 -7.10
CA GLN A 183 14.69 2.41 -6.93
C GLN A 183 13.22 2.62 -7.33
N CYS A 184 12.87 3.78 -7.88
CA CYS A 184 11.52 4.12 -8.32
C CYS A 184 11.40 3.86 -9.81
N ALA A 185 10.39 3.08 -10.22
CA ALA A 185 10.07 2.93 -11.64
C ALA A 185 9.70 4.31 -12.22
N GLY A 186 10.35 4.70 -13.31
CA GLY A 186 10.18 6.05 -13.87
C GLY A 186 10.94 7.15 -13.14
N SER A 187 11.86 6.85 -12.21
CA SER A 187 12.79 7.84 -11.64
C SER A 187 12.17 9.05 -10.92
N PHE A 188 10.93 8.96 -10.42
CA PHE A 188 10.34 10.02 -9.61
C PHE A 188 9.45 9.49 -8.47
N LYS A 189 9.16 10.38 -7.52
CA LYS A 189 8.24 10.17 -6.39
C LYS A 189 7.22 11.31 -6.33
N SER A 190 5.95 11.01 -6.56
CA SER A 190 4.89 12.03 -6.60
C SER A 190 4.58 12.66 -5.23
N GLU A 191 4.87 11.93 -4.17
CA GLU A 191 4.65 12.27 -2.76
C GLU A 191 5.78 13.13 -2.16
N GLY A 192 6.89 13.29 -2.88
CA GLY A 192 8.05 14.08 -2.47
C GLY A 192 8.30 15.27 -3.39
N LEU A 193 9.57 15.57 -3.66
CA LEU A 193 9.94 16.69 -4.54
C LEU A 193 9.49 16.51 -6.01
N GLY A 194 8.95 15.34 -6.38
CA GLY A 194 8.50 15.07 -7.75
C GLY A 194 7.41 16.02 -8.20
N ILE A 195 6.62 16.57 -7.27
CA ILE A 195 5.59 17.57 -7.57
C ILE A 195 6.14 18.80 -8.32
N LEU A 196 7.43 19.13 -8.15
CA LEU A 196 8.10 20.24 -8.85
C LEU A 196 8.41 19.94 -10.33
N LEU A 197 8.28 18.67 -10.74
CA LEU A 197 8.53 18.21 -12.11
C LEU A 197 7.26 18.19 -12.97
N PHE A 198 6.08 18.30 -12.34
CA PHE A 198 4.81 18.06 -13.00
C PHE A 198 4.12 19.38 -13.37
N ASP A 199 3.41 19.33 -14.48
CA ASP A 199 2.44 20.34 -14.90
C ASP A 199 1.04 19.99 -14.37
N ALA A 200 0.67 18.70 -14.43
CA ALA A 200 -0.63 18.24 -13.96
C ALA A 200 -0.62 16.75 -13.57
N LEU A 201 -1.56 16.40 -12.69
CA LEU A 201 -1.88 15.04 -12.29
C LEU A 201 -3.34 14.78 -12.70
N VAL A 202 -3.57 13.79 -13.57
CA VAL A 202 -4.88 13.53 -14.17
C VAL A 202 -5.26 12.08 -13.94
N GLY A 203 -6.28 11.87 -13.12
CA GLY A 203 -6.84 10.56 -12.86
C GLY A 203 -8.08 10.68 -11.99
N ARG A 204 -8.86 9.60 -11.94
CA ARG A 204 -10.09 9.56 -11.14
C ARG A 204 -9.81 9.56 -9.65
N ASP A 205 -8.74 8.88 -9.25
CA ASP A 205 -8.35 8.65 -7.86
C ASP A 205 -6.87 8.97 -7.66
N PRO A 206 -6.50 9.95 -6.81
CA PRO A 206 -5.09 10.24 -6.51
C PRO A 206 -4.37 9.04 -5.86
N ASN A 207 -5.07 8.15 -5.15
CA ASN A 207 -4.47 6.96 -4.55
C ASN A 207 -4.04 5.94 -5.62
N ALA A 208 -4.62 6.01 -6.84
CA ALA A 208 -4.21 5.15 -7.94
C ALA A 208 -2.74 5.42 -8.34
N LEU A 209 -2.30 6.68 -8.31
CA LEU A 209 -0.91 7.05 -8.57
C LEU A 209 0.04 6.46 -7.53
N VAL A 210 -0.35 6.52 -6.25
CA VAL A 210 0.45 5.97 -5.14
C VAL A 210 0.44 4.44 -5.12
N GLY A 211 -0.60 3.81 -5.69
CA GLY A 211 -0.62 2.39 -6.02
C GLY A 211 -1.75 1.58 -5.40
N LEU A 212 -2.81 2.21 -4.88
CA LEU A 212 -4.03 1.52 -4.44
C LEU A 212 -5.29 2.37 -4.69
N PRO A 213 -6.05 2.15 -5.78
CA PRO A 213 -7.22 2.96 -6.13
C PRO A 213 -8.41 2.62 -5.23
N LEU A 214 -8.67 3.46 -4.23
CA LEU A 214 -9.74 3.28 -3.24
C LEU A 214 -11.14 3.46 -3.84
N ILE A 215 -11.31 4.33 -4.84
CA ILE A 215 -12.61 4.50 -5.49
C ILE A 215 -13.02 3.20 -6.21
N ALA A 216 -12.08 2.59 -6.94
CA ALA A 216 -12.30 1.30 -7.59
C ALA A 216 -12.47 0.17 -6.55
N LEU A 217 -11.70 0.20 -5.45
CA LEU A 217 -11.82 -0.79 -4.38
C LEU A 217 -13.22 -0.81 -3.77
N ARG A 218 -13.83 0.35 -3.50
CA ARG A 218 -15.22 0.44 -3.06
C ARG A 218 -16.16 -0.28 -4.04
N GLU A 219 -16.01 -0.05 -5.34
CA GLU A 219 -16.84 -0.68 -6.37
C GLU A 219 -16.66 -2.20 -6.41
N LEU A 220 -15.46 -2.71 -6.15
CA LEU A 220 -15.24 -4.15 -6.03
C LEU A 220 -15.95 -4.73 -4.78
N PHE A 221 -15.96 -4.02 -3.65
CA PHE A 221 -16.74 -4.43 -2.48
C PHE A 221 -18.25 -4.44 -2.77
N GLU A 222 -18.76 -3.44 -3.48
CA GLU A 222 -20.17 -3.37 -3.89
C GLU A 222 -20.55 -4.55 -4.81
N GLN A 223 -19.64 -5.00 -5.69
CA GLN A 223 -19.85 -6.20 -6.51
C GLN A 223 -19.92 -7.48 -5.67
N HIS A 224 -19.26 -7.53 -4.51
CA HIS A 224 -19.43 -8.59 -3.51
C HIS A 224 -20.66 -8.39 -2.61
N GLY A 225 -21.48 -7.36 -2.86
CA GLY A 225 -22.66 -7.04 -2.06
C GLY A 225 -22.33 -6.41 -0.70
N VAL A 226 -21.13 -5.85 -0.53
CA VAL A 226 -20.67 -5.25 0.73
C VAL A 226 -20.65 -3.73 0.62
N ALA A 227 -21.34 -3.06 1.55
CA ALA A 227 -21.28 -1.62 1.73
C ALA A 227 -20.19 -1.26 2.74
N LEU A 228 -19.09 -0.65 2.28
CA LEU A 228 -17.93 -0.34 3.12
C LEU A 228 -18.27 0.55 4.32
N PHE A 229 -19.13 1.56 4.18
CA PHE A 229 -19.50 2.41 5.31
C PHE A 229 -20.16 1.62 6.45
N ALA A 230 -21.00 0.62 6.13
CA ALA A 230 -21.61 -0.23 7.14
C ALA A 230 -20.56 -1.09 7.88
N GLU A 231 -19.50 -1.54 7.19
CA GLU A 231 -18.37 -2.23 7.84
C GLU A 231 -17.55 -1.29 8.72
N ILE A 232 -17.31 -0.06 8.28
CA ILE A 232 -16.57 0.96 9.06
C ILE A 232 -17.36 1.34 10.31
N GLU A 233 -18.67 1.53 10.20
CA GLU A 233 -19.55 1.82 11.34
C GLU A 233 -19.55 0.67 12.36
N ARG A 234 -19.57 -0.59 11.87
CA ARG A 234 -19.41 -1.77 12.75
C ARG A 234 -18.06 -1.75 13.45
N ALA A 235 -16.98 -1.50 12.73
CA ALA A 235 -15.63 -1.41 13.28
C ALA A 235 -15.54 -0.36 14.40
N ALA A 236 -16.07 0.84 14.15
CA ALA A 236 -16.02 1.95 15.10
C ALA A 236 -16.88 1.74 16.36
N GLN A 237 -17.87 0.83 16.34
CA GLN A 237 -18.76 0.57 17.48
C GLN A 237 -18.22 -0.49 18.45
N ALA A 238 -17.18 -1.21 18.06
CA ALA A 238 -16.56 -2.23 18.90
C ALA A 238 -15.20 -1.80 19.50
N ASP A 239 -14.78 -0.56 19.24
CA ASP A 239 -13.75 0.19 19.97
C ASP A 239 -14.37 0.98 21.14
#